data_AF-A0A7X2SUL6-F1
#
_entry.id   AF-A0A7X2SUL6-F1
#
_cell.length_a   1.000
_cell.length_b   1.000
_cell.length_c   1.000
_cell.angle_alpha   90.00
_cell.angle_beta   90.00
_cell.angle_gamma   90.00
#
_symmetry.space_group_name_H-M   'P 1'
#
loop_
_entity.id
_entity.type
_entity.pdbx_description
1 polymer ?
#
loop_
_entity_poly.entity_id
_entity_poly.type
_entity_poly.pdbx_seq_one_letter_code
_entity_poly.pdbx_strand_id
1 'polypeptide(L)'
;AAKQAVTDDEISQYYQQHKTSFMAPEQFRVSYLLMDAASMQQDASEADIQAWYDQHKADYSQPQRTRYSVIQTKTEADASAVLAQLKAGASFADVAKAKSIDPISARKGGDMGWLEPSTTPDELKNAGLTEKGQMSGVIKSSVGFLVVRLDDIQPEQVKPLDEVRSAIAAKVKQEKGVDAFYKVQQKVSEAASNDNESLAGAEQASGLKAKETGWFSQDTLPDELNFDAVKQAIFNGGLVGQNGAPGNNSDIITVDGDRAFVLRISEHKPEAVKPLEQVKAQITDTLKHDKATQQAKAQADKLLADLKAGKQDALTAAGLTLSASKTVDRNAQDPVAQTAFNLPQPAENKPSWGVSEDMQGNVVLVAVDKVKTGSMPQAQIDEMVKGVTQNNAQLAFEALLQNLRKEAKIKYGAAAQMQ
;
A
#
# COMPACT_ATOMS: atom_id res chain seq x y z
N ALA A 1 -36.48 -21.32 21.70
CA ALA A 1 -36.64 -21.86 20.34
C ALA A 1 -37.20 -23.29 20.31
N ALA A 2 -36.58 -24.28 20.97
CA ALA A 2 -36.91 -25.71 20.80
C ALA A 2 -38.38 -26.14 21.03
N LYS A 3 -39.15 -25.40 21.84
CA LYS A 3 -40.58 -25.67 22.10
C LYS A 3 -41.54 -25.04 21.08
N GLN A 4 -41.04 -24.19 20.18
CA GLN A 4 -41.87 -23.53 19.16
C GLN A 4 -42.12 -24.46 17.99
N ALA A 5 -43.36 -24.48 17.52
CA ALA A 5 -43.73 -25.11 16.26
C ALA A 5 -43.75 -24.05 15.15
N VAL A 6 -43.29 -24.44 13.96
CA VAL A 6 -43.30 -23.62 12.75
C VAL A 6 -43.98 -24.44 11.67
N THR A 7 -44.94 -23.85 10.97
CA THR A 7 -45.66 -24.51 9.88
C THR A 7 -44.91 -24.35 8.55
N ASP A 8 -45.18 -25.24 7.60
CA ASP A 8 -44.62 -25.13 6.25
C ASP A 8 -45.04 -23.83 5.54
N ASP A 9 -46.22 -23.29 5.85
CA ASP A 9 -46.71 -22.01 5.33
C ASP A 9 -45.84 -20.84 5.82
N GLU A 10 -45.47 -20.83 7.11
CA GLU A 10 -44.61 -19.81 7.69
C GLU A 10 -43.19 -19.85 7.10
N ILE A 11 -42.64 -21.05 6.89
CA ILE A 11 -41.35 -21.24 6.23
C ILE A 11 -41.42 -20.73 4.79
N SER A 12 -42.48 -21.08 4.07
CA SER A 12 -42.68 -20.65 2.69
C SER A 12 -42.80 -19.13 2.59
N GLN A 13 -43.60 -18.51 3.46
CA GLN A 13 -43.76 -17.05 3.50
C GLN A 13 -42.44 -16.35 3.83
N TYR A 14 -41.71 -16.83 4.84
CA TYR A 14 -40.41 -16.28 5.21
C TYR A 14 -39.43 -16.36 4.04
N TYR A 15 -39.35 -17.51 3.37
CA TYR A 15 -38.52 -17.70 2.18
C TYR A 15 -38.87 -16.72 1.07
N GLN A 16 -40.16 -16.53 0.76
CA GLN A 16 -40.59 -15.58 -0.29
C GLN A 16 -40.21 -14.13 0.05
N GLN A 17 -40.32 -13.73 1.32
CA GLN A 17 -40.00 -12.37 1.77
C GLN A 17 -38.49 -12.09 1.84
N HIS A 18 -37.68 -13.12 2.05
CA HIS A 18 -36.23 -13.00 2.27
C HIS A 18 -35.40 -13.69 1.19
N LYS A 19 -35.93 -13.84 -0.04
CA LYS A 19 -35.25 -14.54 -1.14
C LYS A 19 -33.81 -14.05 -1.38
N THR A 20 -33.59 -12.74 -1.28
CA THR A 20 -32.27 -12.11 -1.48
C THR A 20 -31.25 -12.58 -0.45
N SER A 21 -31.68 -12.89 0.78
CA SER A 21 -30.81 -13.45 1.83
C SER A 21 -30.38 -14.90 1.58
N PHE A 22 -31.01 -15.57 0.61
CA PHE A 22 -30.72 -16.95 0.23
C PHE A 22 -30.08 -17.08 -1.15
N MET A 23 -29.55 -15.99 -1.71
CA MET A 23 -28.82 -16.04 -2.96
C MET A 23 -27.49 -16.77 -2.76
N ALA A 24 -27.24 -17.77 -3.62
CA ALA A 24 -25.92 -18.34 -3.79
C ALA A 24 -25.13 -17.42 -4.72
N PRO A 25 -23.90 -17.01 -4.36
CA PRO A 25 -23.10 -16.14 -5.21
C PRO A 25 -22.80 -16.84 -6.52
N GLU A 26 -22.55 -16.05 -7.55
CA GLU A 26 -22.02 -16.52 -8.82
C GLU A 26 -20.70 -17.28 -8.60
N GLN A 27 -20.53 -18.41 -9.31
CA GLN A 27 -19.33 -19.23 -9.20
C GLN A 27 -18.76 -19.61 -10.57
N PHE A 28 -17.44 -19.78 -10.62
CA PHE A 28 -16.69 -20.07 -11.82
C PHE A 28 -15.75 -21.26 -11.61
N ARG A 29 -15.50 -21.99 -12.69
CA ARG A 29 -14.32 -22.82 -12.89
C ARG A 29 -13.55 -22.27 -14.07
N VAL A 30 -12.24 -22.13 -13.91
CA VAL A 30 -11.37 -21.55 -14.92
C VAL A 30 -10.25 -22.52 -15.25
N SER A 31 -10.04 -22.73 -16.55
CA SER A 31 -8.80 -23.30 -17.09
C SER A 31 -7.89 -22.17 -17.49
N TYR A 32 -6.62 -22.21 -17.10
CA TYR A 32 -5.67 -21.14 -17.39
C TYR A 32 -4.27 -21.69 -17.64
N LEU A 33 -3.51 -20.97 -18.45
CA LEU A 33 -2.10 -21.24 -18.70
C LEU A 33 -1.29 -20.04 -18.21
N LEU A 34 -0.45 -20.30 -17.23
CA LEU A 34 0.46 -19.32 -16.64
C LEU A 34 1.80 -19.34 -17.38
N MET A 35 2.19 -18.19 -17.92
CA MET A 35 3.52 -17.93 -18.45
C MET A 35 4.29 -17.11 -17.42
N ASP A 36 5.46 -17.59 -17.00
CA ASP A 36 6.31 -16.94 -16.01
C ASP A 36 7.76 -16.96 -16.51
N ALA A 37 8.35 -15.79 -16.76
CA ALA A 37 9.73 -15.67 -17.23
C ALA A 37 10.75 -16.31 -16.28
N ALA A 38 10.48 -16.33 -14.97
CA ALA A 38 11.35 -16.98 -13.98
C ALA A 38 11.41 -18.49 -14.19
N SER A 39 10.31 -19.11 -14.64
CA SER A 39 10.24 -20.55 -14.94
C SER A 39 10.88 -20.91 -16.29
N MET A 40 11.13 -19.91 -17.15
CA MET A 40 11.65 -20.07 -18.52
C MET A 40 13.14 -19.73 -18.66
N GLN A 41 13.81 -19.48 -17.54
CA GLN A 41 15.24 -19.17 -17.53
C GLN A 41 16.08 -20.29 -18.13
N GLN A 42 17.13 -19.91 -18.85
CA GLN A 42 18.11 -20.84 -19.41
C GLN A 42 19.49 -20.46 -18.91
N ASP A 43 20.30 -21.47 -18.58
CA ASP A 43 21.67 -21.20 -18.15
C ASP A 43 22.45 -20.47 -19.24
N ALA A 44 23.25 -19.49 -18.82
CA ALA A 44 24.13 -18.75 -19.71
C ALA A 44 25.30 -19.67 -20.10
N SER A 45 25.55 -19.80 -21.41
CA SER A 45 26.77 -20.46 -21.88
C SER A 45 27.97 -19.52 -21.72
N GLU A 46 29.19 -20.05 -21.72
CA GLU A 46 30.40 -19.21 -21.68
C GLU A 46 30.43 -18.18 -22.81
N ALA A 47 29.92 -18.54 -24.00
CA ALA A 47 29.84 -17.63 -25.13
C ALA A 47 28.89 -16.46 -24.85
N ASP A 48 27.75 -16.70 -24.20
CA ASP A 48 26.81 -15.64 -23.83
C ASP A 48 27.40 -14.71 -22.77
N ILE A 49 28.07 -15.27 -21.75
CA ILE A 49 28.71 -14.49 -20.68
C ILE A 49 29.82 -13.62 -21.26
N GLN A 50 30.67 -14.18 -22.12
CA GLN A 50 31.73 -13.45 -22.80
C GLN A 50 31.17 -12.32 -23.67
N ALA A 51 30.18 -12.63 -24.53
CA ALA A 51 29.56 -11.65 -25.41
C ALA A 51 28.89 -10.51 -24.62
N TRP A 52 28.17 -10.84 -23.55
CA TRP A 52 27.53 -9.85 -22.69
C TRP A 52 28.58 -8.97 -22.00
N TYR A 53 29.65 -9.54 -21.45
CA TYR A 53 30.75 -8.78 -20.85
C TYR A 53 31.42 -7.85 -21.85
N ASP A 54 31.70 -8.31 -23.06
CA ASP A 54 32.34 -7.49 -24.09
C ASP A 54 31.44 -6.33 -24.53
N GLN A 55 30.13 -6.57 -24.67
CA GLN A 55 29.14 -5.54 -25.01
C GLN A 55 28.97 -4.52 -23.88
N HIS A 56 29.11 -4.94 -22.62
CA HIS A 56 28.91 -4.11 -21.44
C HIS A 56 30.22 -3.75 -20.72
N LYS A 57 31.37 -3.86 -21.39
CA LYS A 57 32.69 -3.71 -20.77
C LYS A 57 32.87 -2.37 -20.07
N ALA A 58 32.26 -1.31 -20.60
CA ALA A 58 32.26 0.00 -19.99
C ALA A 58 31.64 0.04 -18.59
N ASP A 59 30.65 -0.81 -18.29
CA ASP A 59 30.02 -0.93 -16.96
C ASP A 59 30.97 -1.54 -15.92
N TYR A 60 32.05 -2.18 -16.38
CA TYR A 60 33.07 -2.84 -15.58
C TYR A 60 34.44 -2.16 -15.67
N SER A 61 34.52 -1.04 -16.39
CA SER A 61 35.72 -0.21 -16.50
C SER A 61 35.67 0.98 -15.55
N GLN A 62 36.79 1.25 -14.89
CA GLN A 62 37.11 2.54 -14.33
C GLN A 62 38.05 3.25 -15.30
N PRO A 63 37.65 4.41 -15.86
CA PRO A 63 38.50 5.13 -16.81
C PRO A 63 39.81 5.55 -16.13
N GLN A 64 40.86 5.72 -16.94
CA GLN A 64 42.10 6.35 -16.47
C GLN A 64 41.76 7.69 -15.79
N ARG A 65 42.44 8.02 -14.70
CA ARG A 65 42.36 9.32 -14.06
C ARG A 65 43.75 9.91 -13.95
N THR A 66 43.88 11.20 -14.24
CA THR A 66 45.13 11.94 -14.09
C THR A 66 44.95 13.08 -13.12
N ARG A 67 45.95 13.34 -12.30
CA ARG A 67 45.95 14.46 -11.35
C ARG A 67 46.97 15.48 -11.81
N TYR A 68 46.52 16.71 -12.01
CA TYR A 68 47.37 17.82 -12.42
C TYR A 68 47.41 18.91 -11.36
N SER A 69 48.54 19.59 -11.30
CA SER A 69 48.67 20.89 -10.64
C SER A 69 48.93 21.97 -11.68
N VAL A 70 48.30 23.13 -11.53
CA VAL A 70 48.38 24.26 -12.46
C VAL A 70 48.78 25.54 -11.73
N ILE A 71 49.64 26.33 -12.38
CA ILE A 71 49.88 27.74 -12.06
C ILE A 71 49.45 28.55 -13.27
N GLN A 72 48.41 29.36 -13.08
CA GLN A 72 47.94 30.29 -14.10
C GLN A 72 48.56 31.66 -13.86
N THR A 73 49.01 32.33 -14.91
CA THR A 73 49.54 33.70 -14.84
C THR A 73 48.95 34.55 -15.97
N LYS A 74 49.05 35.88 -15.83
CA LYS A 74 48.49 36.82 -16.80
C LYS A 74 49.40 37.01 -18.02
N THR A 75 50.71 36.89 -17.85
CA THR A 75 51.70 37.16 -18.90
C THR A 75 52.69 36.01 -19.06
N GLU A 76 53.27 35.87 -20.25
CA GLU A 76 54.29 34.86 -20.55
C GLU A 76 55.56 35.06 -19.71
N ALA A 77 55.91 36.31 -19.41
CA ALA A 77 57.04 36.65 -18.57
C ALA A 77 56.85 36.13 -17.13
N ASP A 78 55.64 36.26 -16.57
CA ASP A 78 55.31 35.74 -15.24
C ASP A 78 55.36 34.20 -15.22
N ALA A 79 54.79 33.53 -16.23
CA ALA A 79 54.88 32.08 -16.36
C ALA A 79 56.33 31.60 -16.50
N SER A 80 57.15 32.33 -17.25
CA SER A 80 58.58 32.02 -17.43
C SER A 80 59.36 32.18 -16.13
N ALA A 81 59.05 33.21 -15.34
CA ALA A 81 59.64 33.41 -14.01
C ALA A 81 59.21 32.32 -13.02
N VAL A 82 57.92 31.93 -13.02
CA VAL A 82 57.41 30.79 -12.26
C VAL A 82 58.16 29.51 -12.64
N LEU A 83 58.28 29.22 -13.94
CA LEU A 83 58.97 28.02 -14.42
C LEU A 83 60.45 28.01 -14.01
N ALA A 84 61.13 29.16 -14.02
CA ALA A 84 62.51 29.27 -13.54
C ALA A 84 62.63 29.00 -12.03
N GLN A 85 61.70 29.49 -11.22
CA GLN A 85 61.66 29.20 -9.77
C GLN A 85 61.44 27.71 -9.50
N LEU A 86 60.52 27.08 -10.22
CA LEU A 86 60.25 25.65 -10.10
C LEU A 86 61.47 24.80 -10.50
N LYS A 87 62.17 25.17 -11.59
CA LYS A 87 63.42 24.52 -12.01
C LYS A 87 64.57 24.70 -11.01
N ALA A 88 64.56 25.79 -10.24
CA ALA A 88 65.52 26.02 -9.16
C ALA A 88 65.20 25.22 -7.87
N GLY A 89 64.15 24.39 -7.87
CA GLY A 89 63.78 23.54 -6.74
C GLY A 89 62.71 24.10 -5.81
N ALA A 90 62.05 25.21 -6.18
CA ALA A 90 60.92 25.71 -5.39
C ALA A 90 59.73 24.73 -5.43
N SER A 91 59.01 24.63 -4.30
CA SER A 91 57.79 23.83 -4.19
C SER A 91 56.69 24.38 -5.10
N PHE A 92 56.15 23.53 -5.98
CA PHE A 92 55.06 23.93 -6.88
C PHE A 92 53.84 24.45 -6.12
N ALA A 93 53.50 23.81 -4.99
CA ALA A 93 52.35 24.22 -4.19
C ALA A 93 52.53 25.62 -3.60
N ASP A 94 53.74 25.98 -3.19
CA ASP A 94 54.02 27.28 -2.59
C ASP A 94 54.08 28.37 -3.67
N VAL A 95 54.68 28.07 -4.82
CA VAL A 95 54.68 28.99 -5.97
C VAL A 95 53.26 29.18 -6.50
N ALA A 96 52.44 28.14 -6.56
CA ALA A 96 51.04 28.23 -6.96
C ALA A 96 50.23 29.13 -6.03
N LYS A 97 50.35 28.95 -4.71
CA LYS A 97 49.68 29.81 -3.71
C LYS A 97 50.09 31.27 -3.82
N ALA A 98 51.37 31.53 -4.14
CA ALA A 98 51.93 32.87 -4.18
C ALA A 98 51.71 33.61 -5.52
N LYS A 99 51.67 32.88 -6.63
CA LYS A 99 51.76 33.45 -7.99
C LYS A 99 50.63 33.09 -8.92
N SER A 100 49.86 32.04 -8.65
CA SER A 100 48.76 31.64 -9.52
C SER A 100 47.59 32.63 -9.41
N ILE A 101 47.06 33.06 -10.56
CA ILE A 101 45.86 33.89 -10.64
C ILE A 101 44.57 33.06 -10.70
N ASP A 102 44.66 31.73 -10.74
CA ASP A 102 43.49 30.85 -10.62
C ASP A 102 43.04 30.77 -9.14
N PRO A 103 41.92 31.40 -8.76
CA PRO A 103 41.53 31.49 -7.35
C PRO A 103 41.17 30.13 -6.73
N ILE A 104 40.81 29.12 -7.53
CA ILE A 104 40.37 27.81 -7.04
C ILE A 104 41.58 26.93 -6.76
N SER A 105 42.41 26.67 -7.77
CA SER A 105 43.57 25.79 -7.63
C SER A 105 44.68 26.42 -6.79
N ALA A 106 44.91 27.74 -6.88
CA ALA A 106 45.99 28.43 -6.14
C ALA A 106 45.93 28.14 -4.64
N ARG A 107 44.73 28.20 -4.03
CA ARG A 107 44.54 27.94 -2.58
C ARG A 107 44.91 26.52 -2.18
N LYS A 108 44.81 25.57 -3.12
CA LYS A 108 45.17 24.15 -2.96
C LYS A 108 46.58 23.83 -3.47
N GLY A 109 47.42 24.85 -3.71
CA GLY A 109 48.76 24.63 -4.25
C GLY A 109 48.78 24.22 -5.73
N GLY A 110 47.77 24.63 -6.49
CA GLY A 110 47.63 24.35 -7.91
C GLY A 110 46.85 23.07 -8.22
N ASP A 111 46.52 22.24 -7.23
CA ASP A 111 45.87 20.93 -7.43
C ASP A 111 44.46 21.04 -8.01
N MET A 112 44.25 20.35 -9.13
CA MET A 112 42.97 20.25 -9.85
C MET A 112 42.15 19.00 -9.46
N GLY A 113 42.70 18.12 -8.62
CA GLY A 113 42.09 16.83 -8.30
C GLY A 113 42.25 15.80 -9.42
N TRP A 114 41.58 14.65 -9.27
CA TRP A 114 41.55 13.60 -10.28
C TRP A 114 40.58 13.95 -11.40
N LEU A 115 41.10 14.01 -12.62
CA LEU A 115 40.35 14.29 -13.83
C LEU A 115 40.30 13.05 -14.71
N GLU A 116 39.15 12.83 -15.33
CA GLU A 116 38.96 11.78 -16.34
C GLU A 116 39.25 12.36 -17.73
N PRO A 117 39.63 11.54 -18.74
CA PRO A 117 39.90 12.01 -20.10
C PRO A 117 38.81 12.91 -20.69
N SER A 118 37.54 12.64 -20.36
CA SER A 118 36.38 13.43 -20.80
C SER A 118 36.29 14.81 -20.12
N THR A 119 36.84 14.95 -18.91
CA THR A 119 36.76 16.19 -18.10
C THR A 119 38.07 16.96 -18.04
N THR A 120 39.18 16.39 -18.52
CA THR A 120 40.48 17.08 -18.61
C THR A 120 40.48 18.13 -19.74
N PRO A 121 40.77 19.41 -19.44
CA PRO A 121 40.98 20.47 -20.44
C PRO A 121 42.02 20.13 -21.50
N ASP A 122 41.81 20.61 -22.74
CA ASP A 122 42.70 20.30 -23.86
C ASP A 122 44.11 20.87 -23.68
N GLU A 123 44.27 22.01 -23.00
CA GLU A 123 45.58 22.58 -22.70
C GLU A 123 46.43 21.67 -21.80
N LEU A 124 45.77 20.91 -20.91
CA LEU A 124 46.42 19.93 -20.04
C LEU A 124 46.77 18.65 -20.80
N LYS A 125 45.87 18.18 -21.69
CA LYS A 125 46.13 17.03 -22.56
C LYS A 125 47.31 17.29 -23.50
N ASN A 126 47.33 18.47 -24.13
CA ASN A 126 48.34 18.88 -25.10
C ASN A 126 49.71 19.20 -24.48
N ALA A 127 49.78 19.30 -23.14
CA ALA A 127 51.04 19.47 -22.43
C ALA A 127 52.00 18.27 -22.60
N GLY A 128 51.49 17.10 -23.03
CA GLY A 128 52.31 15.92 -23.33
C GLY A 128 53.04 15.36 -22.10
N LEU A 129 52.50 15.57 -20.90
CA LEU A 129 53.09 15.08 -19.67
C LEU A 129 52.75 13.60 -19.48
N THR A 130 53.77 12.77 -19.32
CA THR A 130 53.67 11.31 -19.20
C THR A 130 54.26 10.76 -17.90
N GLU A 131 55.13 11.52 -17.24
CA GLU A 131 55.83 11.07 -16.03
C GLU A 131 55.34 11.81 -14.78
N LYS A 132 55.26 11.08 -13.67
CA LYS A 132 54.92 11.65 -12.36
C LYS A 132 55.96 12.70 -11.96
N GLY A 133 55.50 13.89 -11.64
CA GLY A 133 56.32 15.05 -11.31
C GLY A 133 56.80 15.85 -12.52
N GLN A 134 56.54 15.40 -13.75
CA GLN A 134 56.93 16.13 -14.97
C GLN A 134 56.20 17.46 -15.03
N MET A 135 56.94 18.52 -15.38
CA MET A 135 56.41 19.86 -15.55
C MET A 135 56.44 20.26 -17.03
N SER A 136 55.42 20.97 -17.46
CA SER A 136 55.34 21.53 -18.81
C SER A 136 56.26 22.74 -18.99
N GLY A 137 56.45 23.15 -20.24
CA GLY A 137 56.82 24.52 -20.54
C GLY A 137 55.68 25.50 -20.24
N VAL A 138 55.85 26.76 -20.65
CA VAL A 138 54.76 27.74 -20.62
C VAL A 138 53.75 27.40 -21.71
N ILE A 139 52.51 27.15 -21.33
CA ILE A 139 51.41 26.82 -22.25
C ILE A 139 50.50 28.04 -22.35
N LYS A 140 50.27 28.53 -23.58
CA LYS A 140 49.26 29.57 -23.82
C LYS A 140 47.87 28.94 -23.79
N SER A 141 46.99 29.46 -22.95
CA SER A 141 45.59 29.03 -22.84
C SER A 141 44.63 30.20 -23.06
N SER A 142 43.35 29.89 -23.15
CA SER A 142 42.28 30.89 -23.23
C SER A 142 42.21 31.80 -21.98
N VAL A 143 42.75 31.32 -20.85
CA VAL A 143 42.71 31.99 -19.54
C VAL A 143 44.05 32.64 -19.15
N GLY A 144 45.05 32.62 -20.04
CA GLY A 144 46.36 33.25 -19.80
C GLY A 144 47.51 32.30 -20.15
N PHE A 145 48.50 32.21 -19.26
CA PHE A 145 49.66 31.33 -19.44
C PHE A 145 49.75 30.35 -18.28
N LEU A 146 49.84 29.06 -18.60
CA LEU A 146 49.82 27.96 -17.66
C LEU A 146 51.21 27.33 -17.56
N VAL A 147 51.61 26.99 -16.33
CA VAL A 147 52.63 25.98 -16.05
C VAL A 147 51.94 24.82 -15.36
N VAL A 148 52.07 23.63 -15.92
CA VAL A 148 51.36 22.42 -15.50
C VAL A 148 52.35 21.43 -14.96
N ARG A 149 51.98 20.71 -13.90
CA ARG A 149 52.69 19.51 -13.45
C ARG A 149 51.74 18.32 -13.42
N LEU A 150 52.22 17.18 -13.86
CA LEU A 150 51.52 15.90 -13.68
C LEU A 150 51.86 15.34 -12.31
N ASP A 151 50.90 15.29 -11.40
CA ASP A 151 51.10 14.82 -10.03
C ASP A 151 50.97 13.31 -9.91
N ASP A 152 50.05 12.70 -10.65
CA ASP A 152 49.87 11.25 -10.67
C ASP A 152 49.03 10.77 -11.86
N ILE A 153 49.17 9.48 -12.18
CA ILE A 153 48.36 8.79 -13.18
C ILE A 153 47.81 7.52 -12.54
N GLN A 154 46.48 7.41 -12.48
CA GLN A 154 45.80 6.17 -12.14
C GLN A 154 45.34 5.53 -13.46
N PRO A 155 45.92 4.38 -13.88
CA PRO A 155 45.57 3.75 -15.15
C PRO A 155 44.12 3.29 -15.16
N GLU A 156 43.56 3.11 -16.37
CA GLU A 156 42.27 2.45 -16.54
C GLU A 156 42.32 1.06 -15.89
N GLN A 157 41.27 0.73 -15.14
CA GLN A 157 41.11 -0.58 -14.54
C GLN A 157 39.81 -1.20 -15.02
N VAL A 158 39.92 -2.35 -15.68
CA VAL A 158 38.74 -3.13 -16.09
C VAL A 158 38.65 -4.32 -15.15
N LYS A 159 37.51 -4.50 -14.48
CA LYS A 159 37.28 -5.69 -13.65
C LYS A 159 37.30 -6.92 -14.55
N PRO A 160 38.22 -7.88 -14.34
CA PRO A 160 38.29 -9.09 -15.15
C PRO A 160 36.97 -9.84 -15.18
N LEU A 161 36.67 -10.50 -16.31
CA LEU A 161 35.46 -11.32 -16.46
C LEU A 161 35.31 -12.29 -15.29
N ASP A 162 36.38 -12.96 -14.87
CA ASP A 162 36.36 -13.93 -13.77
C ASP A 162 35.80 -13.37 -12.45
N GLU A 163 36.03 -12.08 -12.16
CA GLU A 163 35.52 -11.44 -10.94
C GLU A 163 34.01 -11.16 -11.00
N VAL A 164 33.47 -10.96 -12.21
CA VAL A 164 32.06 -10.57 -12.42
C VAL A 164 31.23 -11.66 -13.10
N ARG A 165 31.85 -12.77 -13.49
CA ARG A 165 31.29 -13.86 -14.30
C ARG A 165 29.98 -14.38 -13.74
N SER A 166 29.91 -14.65 -12.42
CA SER A 166 28.69 -15.17 -11.80
C SER A 166 27.53 -14.18 -11.83
N ALA A 167 27.81 -12.89 -11.62
CA ALA A 167 26.79 -11.84 -11.71
C ALA A 167 26.29 -11.68 -13.15
N ILE A 168 27.19 -11.74 -14.14
CA ILE A 168 26.84 -11.69 -15.57
C ILE A 168 26.01 -12.91 -15.96
N ALA A 169 26.42 -14.11 -15.55
CA ALA A 169 25.67 -15.34 -15.81
C ALA A 169 24.23 -15.25 -15.29
N ALA A 170 24.02 -14.68 -14.09
CA ALA A 170 22.69 -14.46 -13.54
C ALA A 170 21.86 -13.45 -14.36
N LYS A 171 22.47 -12.34 -14.80
CA LYS A 171 21.81 -11.35 -15.68
C LYS A 171 21.41 -11.96 -17.02
N VAL A 172 22.35 -12.63 -17.69
CA VAL A 172 22.09 -13.29 -18.99
C VAL A 172 21.02 -14.36 -18.85
N LYS A 173 21.05 -15.14 -17.76
CA LYS A 173 20.02 -16.16 -17.47
C LYS A 173 18.63 -15.53 -17.33
N GLN A 174 18.54 -14.38 -16.64
CA GLN A 174 17.30 -13.62 -16.50
C GLN A 174 16.83 -13.05 -17.86
N GLU A 175 17.70 -12.38 -18.61
CA GLU A 175 17.39 -11.81 -19.94
C GLU A 175 16.89 -12.90 -20.90
N LYS A 176 17.54 -14.07 -20.93
CA LYS A 176 17.08 -15.22 -21.72
C LYS A 176 15.69 -15.71 -21.31
N GLY A 177 15.38 -15.71 -20.02
CA GLY A 177 14.06 -16.08 -19.52
C GLY A 177 12.98 -15.10 -20.00
N VAL A 178 13.26 -13.80 -19.96
CA VAL A 178 12.38 -12.74 -20.46
C VAL A 178 12.18 -12.84 -21.98
N ASP A 179 13.25 -13.07 -22.74
CA ASP A 179 13.16 -13.28 -24.19
C ASP A 179 12.34 -14.52 -24.55
N ALA A 180 12.53 -15.61 -23.80
CA ALA A 180 11.75 -16.84 -23.98
C ALA A 180 10.27 -16.60 -23.65
N PHE A 181 9.98 -15.87 -22.56
CA PHE A 181 8.65 -15.47 -22.15
C PHE A 181 7.91 -14.72 -23.25
N TYR A 182 8.49 -13.68 -23.85
CA TYR A 182 7.82 -12.93 -24.92
C TYR A 182 7.54 -13.78 -26.16
N LYS A 183 8.47 -14.68 -26.52
CA LYS A 183 8.27 -15.62 -27.64
C LYS A 183 7.15 -16.61 -27.36
N VAL A 184 7.07 -17.14 -26.13
CA VAL A 184 6.00 -18.05 -25.72
C VAL A 184 4.67 -17.31 -25.67
N GLN A 185 4.64 -16.09 -25.12
CA GLN A 185 3.44 -15.25 -25.04
C GLN A 185 2.82 -15.01 -26.43
N GLN A 186 3.64 -14.69 -27.42
CA GLN A 186 3.18 -14.50 -28.80
C GLN A 186 2.56 -15.78 -29.38
N LYS A 187 3.23 -16.94 -29.21
CA LYS A 187 2.73 -18.24 -29.69
C LYS A 187 1.44 -18.66 -28.99
N VAL A 188 1.36 -18.44 -27.68
CA VAL A 188 0.17 -18.73 -26.87
C VAL A 188 -0.99 -17.87 -27.33
N SER A 189 -0.77 -16.56 -27.56
CA SER A 189 -1.80 -15.66 -28.05
C SER A 189 -2.37 -16.14 -29.38
N GLU A 190 -1.51 -16.43 -30.36
CA GLU A 190 -1.94 -16.90 -31.68
C GLU A 190 -2.70 -18.23 -31.59
N ALA A 191 -2.18 -19.18 -30.80
CA ALA A 191 -2.82 -20.49 -30.66
C ALA A 191 -4.15 -20.42 -29.90
N ALA A 192 -4.23 -19.62 -28.83
CA ALA A 192 -5.45 -19.48 -28.03
C ALA A 192 -6.56 -18.74 -28.77
N SER A 193 -6.24 -17.79 -29.65
CA SER A 193 -7.23 -17.12 -30.51
C SER A 193 -7.74 -18.02 -31.65
N ASN A 194 -7.01 -19.07 -32.01
CA ASN A 194 -7.38 -20.01 -33.07
C ASN A 194 -8.15 -21.24 -32.56
N ASP A 195 -8.16 -21.49 -31.25
CA ASP A 195 -8.94 -22.56 -30.59
C ASP A 195 -9.94 -21.93 -29.62
N ASN A 196 -11.22 -21.86 -30.00
CA ASN A 196 -12.26 -21.25 -29.17
C ASN A 196 -12.91 -22.23 -28.19
N GLU A 197 -12.49 -23.49 -28.15
CA GLU A 197 -13.10 -24.54 -27.32
C GLU A 197 -12.20 -24.98 -26.18
N SER A 198 -10.88 -24.82 -26.31
CA SER A 198 -9.92 -25.27 -25.31
C SER A 198 -8.63 -24.43 -25.27
N LEU A 199 -7.75 -24.74 -24.32
CA LEU A 199 -6.37 -24.22 -24.28
C LEU A 199 -5.36 -25.21 -24.88
N ALA A 200 -5.80 -26.33 -25.48
CA ALA A 200 -4.90 -27.39 -25.95
C ALA A 200 -3.92 -26.89 -27.03
N GLY A 201 -4.39 -26.02 -27.95
CA GLY A 201 -3.52 -25.38 -28.94
C GLY A 201 -2.42 -24.55 -28.28
N ALA A 202 -2.77 -23.77 -27.25
CA ALA A 202 -1.82 -22.97 -26.48
C ALA A 202 -0.82 -23.83 -25.69
N GLU A 203 -1.27 -24.94 -25.10
CA GLU A 203 -0.39 -25.91 -24.44
C GLU A 203 0.62 -26.51 -25.42
N GLN A 204 0.17 -26.92 -26.61
CA GLN A 204 1.06 -27.48 -27.63
C GLN A 204 2.06 -26.45 -28.15
N ALA A 205 1.64 -25.21 -28.37
CA ALA A 205 2.49 -24.14 -28.90
C ALA A 205 3.56 -23.67 -27.90
N SER A 206 3.24 -23.69 -26.61
CA SER A 206 4.13 -23.25 -25.52
C SER A 206 4.93 -24.38 -24.88
N GLY A 207 4.44 -25.61 -24.92
CA GLY A 207 4.93 -26.72 -24.11
C GLY A 207 4.50 -26.65 -22.64
N LEU A 208 3.75 -25.62 -22.23
CA LEU A 208 3.21 -25.47 -20.89
C LEU A 208 1.90 -26.27 -20.74
N LYS A 209 1.49 -26.50 -19.49
CA LYS A 209 0.23 -27.16 -19.16
C LYS A 209 -0.75 -26.20 -18.53
N ALA A 210 -1.98 -26.24 -19.02
CA ALA A 210 -3.08 -25.52 -18.44
C ALA A 210 -3.45 -26.17 -17.10
N LYS A 211 -3.80 -25.33 -16.13
CA LYS A 211 -4.31 -25.72 -14.82
C LYS A 211 -5.80 -25.43 -14.77
N GLU A 212 -6.53 -26.24 -14.04
CA GLU A 212 -7.97 -26.04 -13.82
C GLU A 212 -8.24 -25.81 -12.33
N THR A 213 -9.11 -24.85 -12.03
CA THR A 213 -9.50 -24.53 -10.65
C THR A 213 -10.66 -25.41 -10.15
N GLY A 214 -10.85 -25.43 -8.83
CA GLY A 214 -12.16 -25.76 -8.25
C GLY A 214 -13.21 -24.68 -8.52
N TRP A 215 -14.42 -24.86 -7.97
CA TRP A 215 -15.44 -23.81 -7.95
C TRP A 215 -15.03 -22.68 -7.00
N PHE A 216 -15.04 -21.44 -7.47
CA PHE A 216 -14.79 -20.26 -6.66
C PHE A 216 -15.79 -19.13 -7.00
N SER A 217 -16.00 -18.21 -6.06
CA SER A 217 -16.70 -16.94 -6.28
C SER A 217 -15.70 -15.77 -6.17
N GLN A 218 -16.18 -14.54 -6.30
CA GLN A 218 -15.36 -13.35 -6.10
C GLN A 218 -14.67 -13.32 -4.72
N ASP A 219 -15.32 -13.84 -3.68
CA ASP A 219 -14.80 -13.86 -2.30
C ASP A 219 -13.84 -15.03 -2.01
N THR A 220 -13.82 -16.04 -2.87
CA THR A 220 -13.02 -17.27 -2.68
C THR A 220 -12.05 -17.54 -3.84
N LEU A 221 -11.66 -16.48 -4.55
CA LEU A 221 -10.72 -16.55 -5.66
C LEU A 221 -9.39 -17.19 -5.22
N PRO A 222 -8.83 -18.16 -5.99
CA PRO A 222 -7.52 -18.74 -5.69
C PRO A 222 -6.39 -17.70 -5.73
N ASP A 223 -5.43 -17.79 -4.80
CA ASP A 223 -4.30 -16.85 -4.70
C ASP A 223 -3.49 -16.74 -5.99
N GLU A 224 -3.30 -17.83 -6.72
CA GLU A 224 -2.57 -17.85 -8.00
C GLU A 224 -3.26 -16.99 -9.09
N LEU A 225 -4.56 -16.71 -8.96
CA LEU A 225 -5.34 -15.88 -9.88
C LEU A 225 -5.66 -14.48 -9.32
N ASN A 226 -5.18 -14.16 -8.10
CA ASN A 226 -5.54 -12.92 -7.40
C ASN A 226 -4.74 -11.71 -7.91
N PHE A 227 -4.91 -11.38 -9.18
CA PHE A 227 -4.42 -10.18 -9.84
C PHE A 227 -5.60 -9.35 -10.34
N ASP A 228 -5.52 -8.03 -10.25
CA ASP A 228 -6.64 -7.16 -10.62
C ASP A 228 -7.07 -7.34 -12.08
N ALA A 229 -6.11 -7.46 -13.02
CA ALA A 229 -6.40 -7.71 -14.43
C ALA A 229 -7.06 -9.09 -14.67
N VAL A 230 -6.63 -10.12 -13.93
CA VAL A 230 -7.20 -11.47 -14.03
C VAL A 230 -8.61 -11.51 -13.44
N LYS A 231 -8.83 -10.87 -12.28
CA LYS A 231 -10.15 -10.68 -11.68
C LYS A 231 -11.12 -9.99 -12.63
N GLN A 232 -10.66 -8.89 -13.24
CA GLN A 232 -11.46 -8.17 -14.21
C GLN A 232 -11.83 -9.05 -15.40
N ALA A 233 -10.90 -9.85 -15.92
CA ALA A 233 -11.18 -10.76 -17.03
C ALA A 233 -12.21 -11.84 -16.67
N ILE A 234 -12.10 -12.45 -15.48
CA ILE A 234 -13.00 -13.52 -15.03
C ILE A 234 -14.40 -12.98 -14.74
N PHE A 235 -14.53 -11.91 -13.95
CA PHE A 235 -15.82 -11.45 -13.43
C PHE A 235 -16.49 -10.39 -14.31
N ASN A 236 -15.72 -9.63 -15.09
CA ASN A 236 -16.22 -8.47 -15.86
C ASN A 236 -15.81 -8.50 -17.34
N GLY A 237 -15.05 -9.50 -17.79
CA GLY A 237 -14.37 -9.52 -19.09
C GLY A 237 -15.13 -10.17 -20.23
N GLY A 238 -16.38 -10.60 -20.01
CA GLY A 238 -17.20 -11.21 -21.07
C GLY A 238 -16.73 -12.60 -21.54
N LEU A 239 -15.93 -13.30 -20.73
CA LEU A 239 -15.44 -14.65 -21.05
C LEU A 239 -16.49 -15.74 -20.83
N VAL A 240 -17.64 -15.39 -20.25
CA VAL A 240 -18.83 -16.24 -20.22
C VAL A 240 -19.56 -16.07 -21.54
N GLY A 241 -19.80 -17.18 -22.23
CA GLY A 241 -20.57 -17.23 -23.47
C GLY A 241 -22.07 -17.03 -23.24
N GLN A 242 -22.84 -17.16 -24.32
CA GLN A 242 -24.30 -17.00 -24.25
C GLN A 242 -24.91 -18.03 -23.28
N ASN A 243 -25.89 -17.58 -22.49
CA ASN A 243 -26.63 -18.40 -21.53
C ASN A 243 -25.74 -19.09 -20.46
N GLY A 244 -24.57 -18.53 -20.14
CA GLY A 244 -23.68 -19.11 -19.13
C GLY A 244 -22.78 -20.24 -19.64
N ALA A 245 -22.78 -20.51 -20.95
CA ALA A 245 -21.86 -21.48 -21.55
C ALA A 245 -20.41 -20.96 -21.50
N PRO A 246 -19.39 -21.85 -21.60
CA PRO A 246 -18.01 -21.45 -21.82
C PRO A 246 -17.89 -20.51 -23.03
N GLY A 247 -17.28 -19.33 -22.84
CA GLY A 247 -17.04 -18.36 -23.91
C GLY A 247 -15.73 -18.62 -24.65
N ASN A 248 -15.18 -17.58 -25.28
CA ASN A 248 -13.86 -17.67 -25.90
C ASN A 248 -12.75 -17.67 -24.84
N ASN A 249 -11.55 -18.05 -25.27
CA ASN A 249 -10.35 -17.81 -24.47
C ASN A 249 -10.12 -16.30 -24.33
N SER A 250 -9.51 -15.88 -23.22
CA SER A 250 -9.11 -14.50 -23.02
C SER A 250 -8.01 -14.10 -24.00
N ASP A 251 -7.86 -12.79 -24.22
CA ASP A 251 -6.58 -12.26 -24.67
C ASP A 251 -5.49 -12.53 -23.63
N ILE A 252 -4.24 -12.22 -23.98
CA ILE A 252 -3.12 -12.28 -23.03
C ILE A 252 -3.33 -11.24 -21.92
N ILE A 253 -3.41 -11.70 -20.69
CA ILE A 253 -3.53 -10.87 -19.49
C ILE A 253 -2.15 -10.78 -18.85
N THR A 254 -1.47 -9.64 -19.02
CA THR A 254 -0.16 -9.40 -18.38
C THR A 254 -0.35 -8.90 -16.95
N VAL A 255 0.45 -9.41 -16.02
CA VAL A 255 0.46 -9.01 -14.61
C VAL A 255 1.90 -8.74 -14.14
N ASP A 256 2.06 -8.28 -12.91
CA ASP A 256 3.37 -7.97 -12.35
C ASP A 256 4.33 -9.18 -12.30
N GLY A 257 5.61 -8.88 -12.52
CA GLY A 257 6.72 -9.83 -12.39
C GLY A 257 6.96 -10.70 -13.62
N ASP A 258 6.86 -10.13 -14.84
CA ASP A 258 7.07 -10.84 -16.11
C ASP A 258 6.22 -12.11 -16.22
N ARG A 259 4.95 -11.97 -15.82
CA ARG A 259 3.95 -13.04 -15.86
C ARG A 259 2.77 -12.66 -16.73
N ALA A 260 2.22 -13.66 -17.39
CA ALA A 260 1.01 -13.50 -18.17
C ALA A 260 0.12 -14.74 -18.09
N PHE A 261 -1.18 -14.52 -18.25
CA PHE A 261 -2.19 -15.56 -18.29
C PHE A 261 -2.89 -15.54 -19.64
N VAL A 262 -3.25 -16.73 -20.11
CA VAL A 262 -4.43 -16.90 -20.96
C VAL A 262 -5.39 -17.81 -20.21
N LEU A 263 -6.67 -17.49 -20.19
CA LEU A 263 -7.65 -18.24 -19.42
C LEU A 263 -8.97 -18.41 -20.16
N ARG A 264 -9.72 -19.42 -19.75
CA ARG A 264 -11.03 -19.79 -20.25
C ARG A 264 -11.93 -20.11 -19.06
N ILE A 265 -13.16 -19.60 -19.07
CA ILE A 265 -14.18 -20.06 -18.14
C ILE A 265 -14.66 -21.43 -18.62
N SER A 266 -14.26 -22.49 -17.91
CA SER A 266 -14.62 -23.87 -18.20
C SER A 266 -16.05 -24.19 -17.81
N GLU A 267 -16.50 -23.64 -16.67
CA GLU A 267 -17.89 -23.77 -16.22
C GLU A 267 -18.30 -22.50 -15.45
N HIS A 268 -19.58 -22.17 -15.52
CA HIS A 268 -20.18 -21.02 -14.85
C HIS A 268 -21.48 -21.43 -14.17
N LYS A 269 -21.67 -20.94 -12.95
CA LYS A 269 -22.93 -21.05 -12.20
C LYS A 269 -23.40 -19.64 -11.90
N PRO A 270 -24.49 -19.17 -12.53
CA PRO A 270 -25.01 -17.84 -12.26
C PRO A 270 -25.49 -17.74 -10.82
N GLU A 271 -25.56 -16.50 -10.34
CA GLU A 271 -26.21 -16.20 -9.06
C GLU A 271 -27.66 -16.71 -9.10
N ALA A 272 -28.04 -17.48 -8.08
CA ALA A 272 -29.37 -18.07 -8.00
C ALA A 272 -29.84 -18.18 -6.56
N VAL A 273 -31.14 -18.00 -6.35
CA VAL A 273 -31.74 -18.23 -5.03
C VAL A 273 -31.67 -19.73 -4.73
N LYS A 274 -31.06 -20.08 -3.58
CA LYS A 274 -31.00 -21.47 -3.11
C LYS A 274 -32.42 -22.01 -2.96
N PRO A 275 -32.74 -23.21 -3.49
CA PRO A 275 -34.05 -23.81 -3.34
C PRO A 275 -34.50 -23.90 -1.89
N LEU A 276 -35.80 -23.73 -1.63
CA LEU A 276 -36.39 -23.78 -0.29
C LEU A 276 -35.91 -25.01 0.50
N GLU A 277 -35.88 -26.19 -0.13
CA GLU A 277 -35.43 -27.43 0.51
C GLU A 277 -34.00 -27.35 1.10
N GLN A 278 -33.10 -26.57 0.49
CA GLN A 278 -31.73 -26.41 0.99
C GLN A 278 -31.64 -25.45 2.18
N VAL A 279 -32.57 -24.51 2.30
CA VAL A 279 -32.57 -23.47 3.35
C VAL A 279 -33.69 -23.66 4.39
N LYS A 280 -34.56 -24.66 4.20
CA LYS A 280 -35.74 -24.93 5.05
C LYS A 280 -35.37 -25.11 6.53
N ALA A 281 -34.31 -25.86 6.82
CA ALA A 281 -33.83 -26.09 8.18
C ALA A 281 -33.39 -24.77 8.84
N GLN A 282 -32.58 -23.98 8.15
CA GLN A 282 -32.14 -22.65 8.62
C GLN A 282 -33.35 -21.74 8.89
N ILE A 283 -34.30 -21.65 7.96
CA ILE A 283 -35.51 -20.83 8.13
C ILE A 283 -36.33 -21.30 9.32
N THR A 284 -36.47 -22.62 9.49
CA THR A 284 -37.20 -23.20 10.62
C THR A 284 -36.59 -22.79 11.95
N ASP A 285 -35.26 -22.85 12.05
CA ASP A 285 -34.56 -22.48 13.27
C ASP A 285 -34.68 -20.97 13.57
N THR A 286 -34.56 -20.12 12.54
CA THR A 286 -34.81 -18.68 12.66
C THR A 286 -36.23 -18.39 13.15
N LEU A 287 -37.26 -18.95 12.51
CA LEU A 287 -38.66 -18.74 12.89
C LEU A 287 -38.97 -19.26 14.30
N LYS A 288 -38.39 -20.41 14.69
CA LYS A 288 -38.52 -20.93 16.06
C LYS A 288 -37.86 -20.01 17.08
N HIS A 289 -36.73 -19.40 16.71
CA HIS A 289 -36.07 -18.42 17.55
C HIS A 289 -36.94 -17.17 17.70
N ASP A 290 -37.39 -16.59 16.59
CA ASP A 290 -38.22 -15.38 16.57
C ASP A 290 -39.51 -15.54 17.39
N LYS A 291 -40.23 -16.66 17.20
CA LYS A 291 -41.43 -16.97 17.99
C LYS A 291 -41.14 -17.11 19.47
N ALA A 292 -40.03 -17.76 19.83
CA ALA A 292 -39.66 -17.92 21.23
C ALA A 292 -39.33 -16.57 21.86
N THR A 293 -38.65 -15.69 21.12
CA THR A 293 -38.33 -14.34 21.55
C THR A 293 -39.60 -13.49 21.71
N GLN A 294 -40.54 -13.57 20.77
CA GLN A 294 -41.84 -12.90 20.90
C GLN A 294 -42.63 -13.39 22.10
N GLN A 295 -42.67 -14.71 22.35
CA GLN A 295 -43.31 -15.27 23.54
C GLN A 295 -42.62 -14.83 24.82
N ALA A 296 -41.29 -14.80 24.85
CA ALA A 296 -40.53 -14.31 26.00
C ALA A 296 -40.80 -12.84 26.28
N LYS A 297 -40.90 -11.99 25.24
CA LYS A 297 -41.29 -10.57 25.37
C LYS A 297 -42.68 -10.44 25.97
N ALA A 298 -43.68 -11.16 25.46
CA ALA A 298 -45.03 -11.13 26.01
C ALA A 298 -45.12 -11.63 27.47
N GLN A 299 -44.34 -12.67 27.83
CA GLN A 299 -44.25 -13.14 29.23
C GLN A 299 -43.56 -12.11 30.12
N ALA A 300 -42.46 -11.51 29.65
CA ALA A 300 -41.75 -10.46 30.36
C ALA A 300 -42.65 -9.23 30.59
N ASP A 301 -43.46 -8.82 29.60
CA ASP A 301 -44.41 -7.71 29.75
C ASP A 301 -45.49 -8.01 30.81
N LYS A 302 -46.00 -9.24 30.84
CA LYS A 302 -46.96 -9.67 31.87
C LYS A 302 -46.33 -9.65 33.27
N LEU A 303 -45.14 -10.22 33.40
CA LEU A 303 -44.39 -10.22 34.66
C LEU A 303 -44.03 -8.80 35.09
N LEU A 304 -43.63 -7.94 34.16
CA LEU A 304 -43.34 -6.54 34.40
C LEU A 304 -44.56 -5.83 35.00
N ALA A 305 -45.76 -6.08 34.50
CA ALA A 305 -46.99 -5.51 35.05
C ALA A 305 -47.26 -5.97 36.49
N ASP A 306 -47.12 -7.28 36.77
CA ASP A 306 -47.28 -7.83 38.11
C ASP A 306 -46.22 -7.31 39.10
N LEU A 307 -44.96 -7.21 38.65
CA LEU A 307 -43.85 -6.65 39.41
C LEU A 307 -44.04 -5.17 39.73
N LYS A 308 -44.50 -4.37 38.78
CA LYS A 308 -44.87 -2.96 39.00
C LYS A 308 -46.05 -2.82 39.98
N ALA A 309 -46.94 -3.80 40.03
CA ALA A 309 -48.02 -3.87 41.03
C ALA A 309 -47.57 -4.40 42.40
N GLY A 310 -46.27 -4.73 42.57
CA GLY A 310 -45.69 -5.18 43.83
C GLY A 310 -45.77 -6.70 44.08
N LYS A 311 -46.21 -7.49 43.09
CA LYS A 311 -46.31 -8.96 43.20
C LYS A 311 -44.98 -9.64 42.85
N GLN A 312 -44.04 -9.63 43.79
CA GLN A 312 -42.69 -10.17 43.56
C GLN A 312 -42.64 -11.70 43.44
N ASP A 313 -43.62 -12.40 44.01
CA ASP A 313 -43.82 -13.84 43.90
C ASP A 313 -44.11 -14.31 42.46
N ALA A 314 -44.50 -13.39 41.57
CA ALA A 314 -44.66 -13.69 40.14
C ALA A 314 -43.38 -14.22 39.47
N LEU A 315 -42.19 -13.80 39.94
CA LEU A 315 -40.92 -14.30 39.42
C LEU A 315 -40.70 -15.77 39.74
N THR A 316 -40.86 -16.16 41.01
CA THR A 316 -40.67 -17.55 41.44
C THR A 316 -41.77 -18.46 40.89
N ALA A 317 -43.00 -17.97 40.77
CA ALA A 317 -44.09 -18.67 40.09
C ALA A 317 -43.79 -18.94 38.60
N ALA A 318 -43.05 -18.04 37.94
CA ALA A 318 -42.54 -18.23 36.58
C ALA A 318 -41.23 -19.04 36.51
N GLY A 319 -40.70 -19.51 37.64
CA GLY A 319 -39.44 -20.25 37.70
C GLY A 319 -38.20 -19.37 37.44
N LEU A 320 -38.31 -18.05 37.60
CA LEU A 320 -37.23 -17.10 37.39
C LEU A 320 -36.59 -16.70 38.72
N THR A 321 -35.28 -16.43 38.67
CA THR A 321 -34.51 -15.87 39.77
C THR A 321 -33.74 -14.64 39.30
N LEU A 322 -33.56 -13.66 40.19
CA LEU A 322 -32.68 -12.54 39.92
C LEU A 322 -31.22 -12.98 40.01
N SER A 323 -30.41 -12.47 39.11
CA SER A 323 -28.95 -12.57 39.21
C SER A 323 -28.42 -11.69 40.35
N ALA A 324 -27.15 -11.88 40.71
CA ALA A 324 -26.50 -11.05 41.71
C ALA A 324 -26.50 -9.57 41.28
N SER A 325 -26.79 -8.66 42.22
CA SER A 325 -26.84 -7.22 41.95
C SER A 325 -25.51 -6.71 41.39
N LYS A 326 -25.58 -5.95 40.30
CA LYS A 326 -24.42 -5.33 39.64
C LYS A 326 -24.55 -3.81 39.70
N THR A 327 -23.44 -3.11 39.93
CA THR A 327 -23.37 -1.65 39.73
C THR A 327 -23.00 -1.36 38.28
N VAL A 328 -23.78 -0.51 37.62
CA VAL A 328 -23.56 -0.07 36.23
C VAL A 328 -23.49 1.45 36.17
N ASP A 329 -22.73 1.97 35.21
CA ASP A 329 -22.61 3.40 34.94
C ASP A 329 -23.32 3.78 33.62
N ARG A 330 -23.58 5.09 33.44
CA ARG A 330 -24.35 5.59 32.29
C ARG A 330 -23.64 5.41 30.95
N ASN A 331 -22.32 5.22 30.95
CA ASN A 331 -21.51 5.08 29.75
C ASN A 331 -21.28 3.60 29.39
N ALA A 332 -21.82 2.66 30.17
CA ALA A 332 -21.74 1.25 29.87
C ALA A 332 -22.36 0.94 28.50
N GLN A 333 -21.60 0.25 27.65
CA GLN A 333 -22.05 -0.25 26.35
C GLN A 333 -22.81 -1.58 26.53
N ASP A 334 -23.86 -1.53 27.36
CA ASP A 334 -24.69 -2.67 27.72
C ASP A 334 -26.17 -2.25 27.63
N PRO A 335 -26.98 -2.90 26.77
CA PRO A 335 -28.40 -2.54 26.64
C PRO A 335 -29.19 -2.63 27.95
N VAL A 336 -28.80 -3.56 28.84
CA VAL A 336 -29.42 -3.69 30.17
C VAL A 336 -29.12 -2.46 31.03
N ALA A 337 -27.89 -1.95 30.97
CA ALA A 337 -27.52 -0.73 31.69
C ALA A 337 -28.26 0.49 31.13
N GLN A 338 -28.36 0.62 29.80
CA GLN A 338 -29.13 1.72 29.18
C GLN A 338 -30.59 1.70 29.61
N THR A 339 -31.22 0.52 29.61
CA THR A 339 -32.59 0.34 30.14
C THR A 339 -32.66 0.75 31.60
N ALA A 340 -31.73 0.31 32.44
CA ALA A 340 -31.71 0.66 33.87
C ALA A 340 -31.66 2.19 34.11
N PHE A 341 -30.91 2.95 33.30
CA PHE A 341 -30.84 4.41 33.41
C PHE A 341 -32.07 5.15 32.87
N ASN A 342 -32.93 4.49 32.09
CA ASN A 342 -34.20 5.04 31.60
C ASN A 342 -35.39 4.75 32.54
N LEU A 343 -35.19 3.91 33.55
CA LEU A 343 -36.22 3.62 34.55
C LEU A 343 -36.34 4.74 35.59
N PRO A 344 -37.53 4.92 36.20
CA PRO A 344 -37.70 5.85 37.31
C PRO A 344 -36.77 5.49 38.49
N GLN A 345 -36.47 6.47 39.34
CA GLN A 345 -35.71 6.19 40.55
C GLN A 345 -36.53 5.28 41.49
N PRO A 346 -35.94 4.20 42.03
CA PRO A 346 -36.64 3.32 42.96
C PRO A 346 -36.98 4.04 44.27
N ALA A 347 -38.14 3.72 44.82
CA ALA A 347 -38.52 4.14 46.16
C ALA A 347 -37.90 3.19 47.21
N GLU A 348 -37.91 3.61 48.48
CA GLU A 348 -37.35 2.80 49.56
C GLU A 348 -38.01 1.40 49.61
N ASN A 349 -37.18 0.36 49.54
CA ASN A 349 -37.59 -1.05 49.48
C ASN A 349 -38.53 -1.40 48.30
N LYS A 350 -38.55 -0.61 47.23
CA LYS A 350 -39.35 -0.84 46.01
C LYS A 350 -38.50 -0.63 44.75
N PRO A 351 -37.95 -1.71 44.16
CA PRO A 351 -37.19 -1.64 42.93
C PRO A 351 -38.00 -1.07 41.77
N SER A 352 -37.33 -0.38 40.86
CA SER A 352 -37.93 0.01 39.58
C SER A 352 -37.69 -1.08 38.54
N TRP A 353 -38.76 -1.53 37.91
CA TRP A 353 -38.74 -2.67 36.99
C TRP A 353 -38.82 -2.24 35.54
N GLY A 354 -38.04 -2.92 34.69
CA GLY A 354 -38.07 -2.79 33.24
C GLY A 354 -37.85 -4.13 32.54
N VAL A 355 -37.94 -4.10 31.21
CA VAL A 355 -37.59 -5.21 30.32
C VAL A 355 -36.51 -4.71 29.37
N SER A 356 -35.49 -5.52 29.15
CA SER A 356 -34.41 -5.27 28.21
C SER A 356 -34.13 -6.52 27.38
N GLU A 357 -33.28 -6.37 26.38
CA GLU A 357 -32.57 -7.48 25.74
C GLU A 357 -31.11 -7.47 26.25
N ASP A 358 -30.50 -8.63 26.46
CA ASP A 358 -29.07 -8.72 26.77
C ASP A 358 -28.20 -8.77 25.50
N MET A 359 -26.87 -8.82 25.64
CA MET A 359 -25.95 -8.86 24.49
C MET A 359 -26.05 -10.15 23.66
N GLN A 360 -26.68 -11.19 24.21
CA GLN A 360 -26.91 -12.46 23.52
C GLN A 360 -28.29 -12.52 22.86
N GLY A 361 -29.09 -11.45 22.94
CA GLY A 361 -30.44 -11.40 22.38
C GLY A 361 -31.53 -11.98 23.28
N ASN A 362 -31.21 -12.31 24.55
CA ASN A 362 -32.22 -12.84 25.48
C ASN A 362 -33.06 -11.70 26.06
N VAL A 363 -34.36 -11.94 26.21
CA VAL A 363 -35.26 -11.04 26.91
C VAL A 363 -35.04 -11.16 28.42
N VAL A 364 -34.74 -10.06 29.09
CA VAL A 364 -34.44 -10.02 30.52
C VAL A 364 -35.31 -9.02 31.26
N LEU A 365 -35.71 -9.37 32.48
CA LEU A 365 -36.31 -8.43 33.43
C LEU A 365 -35.19 -7.72 34.19
N VAL A 366 -35.31 -6.40 34.31
CA VAL A 366 -34.32 -5.53 34.95
C VAL A 366 -34.92 -4.96 36.22
N ALA A 367 -34.24 -5.14 37.35
CA ALA A 367 -34.53 -4.50 38.62
C ALA A 367 -33.48 -3.43 38.92
N VAL A 368 -33.93 -2.21 39.19
CA VAL A 368 -33.08 -1.13 39.72
C VAL A 368 -33.41 -0.97 41.19
N ASP A 369 -32.56 -1.50 42.06
CA ASP A 369 -32.76 -1.46 43.51
C ASP A 369 -32.33 -0.12 44.13
N LYS A 370 -31.28 0.50 43.57
CA LYS A 370 -30.69 1.72 44.12
C LYS A 370 -30.01 2.54 43.04
N VAL A 371 -30.32 3.84 43.02
CA VAL A 371 -29.57 4.83 42.22
C VAL A 371 -28.56 5.52 43.14
N LYS A 372 -27.30 5.52 42.74
CA LYS A 372 -26.25 6.32 43.38
C LYS A 372 -26.09 7.61 42.60
N THR A 373 -26.48 8.74 43.17
CA THR A 373 -26.24 10.04 42.55
C THR A 373 -24.73 10.24 42.44
N GLY A 374 -24.23 10.45 41.22
CA GLY A 374 -22.85 10.86 41.02
C GLY A 374 -22.63 12.22 41.67
N SER A 375 -21.60 12.36 42.49
CA SER A 375 -21.10 13.67 42.92
C SER A 375 -19.95 14.07 41.99
N MET A 376 -20.06 15.21 41.33
CA MET A 376 -18.91 15.81 40.68
C MET A 376 -18.08 16.53 41.75
N PRO A 377 -16.81 16.16 41.98
CA PRO A 377 -15.95 16.88 42.92
C PRO A 377 -15.87 18.36 42.53
N GLN A 378 -15.79 19.26 43.52
CA GLN A 378 -15.75 20.71 43.28
C GLN A 378 -14.65 21.09 42.27
N ALA A 379 -13.48 20.47 42.37
CA ALA A 379 -12.37 20.70 41.44
C ALA A 379 -12.74 20.42 39.97
N GLN A 380 -13.57 19.41 39.71
CA GLN A 380 -14.00 19.05 38.36
C GLN A 380 -15.10 20.00 37.86
N ILE A 381 -15.96 20.51 38.76
CA ILE A 381 -16.90 21.60 38.47
C ILE A 381 -16.13 22.87 38.09
N ASP A 382 -15.11 23.23 38.88
CA ASP A 382 -14.31 24.43 38.66
C ASP A 382 -13.58 24.38 37.31
N GLU A 383 -13.01 23.23 36.94
CA GLU A 383 -12.35 23.07 35.64
C GLU A 383 -13.35 23.13 34.48
N MET A 384 -14.54 22.55 34.63
CA MET A 384 -15.59 22.65 33.62
C MET A 384 -16.08 24.10 33.46
N VAL A 385 -16.30 24.82 34.56
CA VAL A 385 -16.68 26.24 34.55
C VAL A 385 -15.59 27.06 33.90
N LYS A 386 -14.32 26.80 34.19
CA LYS A 386 -13.18 27.48 33.56
C LYS A 386 -13.15 27.23 32.05
N GLY A 387 -13.34 25.99 31.61
CA GLY A 387 -13.40 25.64 30.18
C GLY A 387 -14.55 26.35 29.46
N VAL A 388 -15.77 26.32 30.03
CA VAL A 388 -16.93 27.03 29.46
C VAL A 388 -16.70 28.55 29.44
N THR A 389 -16.12 29.10 30.50
CA THR A 389 -15.82 30.54 30.60
C THR A 389 -14.80 30.98 29.56
N GLN A 390 -13.73 30.20 29.37
CA GLN A 390 -12.71 30.47 28.35
C GLN A 390 -13.30 30.40 26.94
N ASN A 391 -14.11 29.37 26.66
CA ASN A 391 -14.78 29.24 25.36
C ASN A 391 -15.74 30.42 25.09
N ASN A 392 -16.54 30.82 26.08
CA ASN A 392 -17.43 31.96 25.96
C ASN A 392 -16.67 33.28 25.81
N ALA A 393 -15.56 33.46 26.52
CA ALA A 393 -14.70 34.63 26.39
C ALA A 393 -14.09 34.71 24.98
N GLN A 394 -13.67 33.58 24.43
CA GLN A 394 -13.15 33.51 23.06
C GLN A 394 -14.23 33.84 22.02
N LEU A 395 -15.44 33.27 22.16
CA LEU A 395 -16.58 33.62 21.31
C LEU A 395 -16.93 35.11 21.38
N ALA A 396 -16.96 35.69 22.59
CA ALA A 396 -17.25 37.11 22.78
C ALA A 396 -16.15 38.00 22.18
N PHE A 397 -14.88 37.61 22.32
CA PHE A 397 -13.74 38.33 21.74
C PHE A 397 -13.74 38.27 20.21
N GLU A 398 -14.02 37.11 19.62
CA GLU A 398 -14.18 36.95 18.18
C GLU A 398 -15.35 37.79 17.64
N ALA A 399 -16.49 37.79 18.33
CA ALA A 399 -17.63 38.63 17.98
C ALA A 399 -17.31 40.13 18.06
N LEU A 400 -16.57 40.55 19.09
CA LEU A 400 -16.09 41.92 19.23
C LEU A 400 -15.14 42.31 18.10
N LEU A 401 -14.16 41.46 17.76
CA LEU A 401 -13.24 41.70 16.65
C LEU A 401 -13.96 41.78 15.32
N GLN A 402 -14.95 40.92 15.08
CA GLN A 402 -15.78 40.99 13.87
C GLN A 402 -16.55 42.31 13.81
N ASN A 403 -17.15 42.75 14.92
CA ASN A 403 -17.86 44.03 14.98
C ASN A 403 -16.91 45.21 14.73
N LEU A 404 -15.78 45.26 15.44
CA LEU A 404 -14.77 46.32 15.26
C LEU A 404 -14.21 46.36 13.84
N ARG A 405 -13.99 45.21 13.19
CA ARG A 405 -13.59 45.17 11.76
C ARG A 405 -14.66 45.73 10.84
N LYS A 406 -15.95 45.49 11.15
CA LYS A 406 -17.08 46.00 10.37
C LYS A 406 -17.25 47.51 10.51
N GLU A 407 -17.01 48.05 11.70
CA GLU A 407 -17.14 49.49 11.99
C GLU A 407 -15.87 50.30 11.68
N ALA A 408 -14.71 49.64 11.59
CA ALA A 408 -13.46 50.30 11.28
C ALA A 408 -13.46 50.89 9.85
N LYS A 409 -13.13 52.17 9.74
CA LYS A 409 -12.76 52.79 8.46
C LYS A 409 -11.33 52.40 8.10
N ILE A 410 -11.19 51.26 7.44
CA ILE A 410 -9.89 50.74 7.00
C ILE A 410 -9.43 51.54 5.77
N LYS A 411 -8.32 52.28 5.91
CA LYS A 411 -7.64 52.90 4.76
C LYS A 411 -6.60 51.93 4.21
N TYR A 412 -6.85 51.42 3.02
CA TYR A 412 -5.85 50.63 2.29
C TYR A 412 -4.84 51.57 1.62
N GLY A 413 -3.55 51.26 1.75
CA GLY A 413 -2.50 51.95 1.00
C GLY A 413 -2.64 51.68 -0.50
N ALA A 414 -2.12 52.57 -1.35
CA ALA A 414 -2.36 52.64 -2.79
C ALA A 414 -2.14 51.33 -3.60
N ALA A 415 -1.46 50.33 -3.04
CA ALA A 415 -1.25 49.03 -3.67
C ALA A 415 -2.44 48.04 -3.51
N ALA A 416 -3.37 48.26 -2.58
CA ALA A 416 -4.46 47.32 -2.28
C ALA A 416 -5.85 47.78 -2.78
N GLN A 417 -5.94 48.90 -3.51
CA GLN A 417 -7.19 49.37 -4.15
C GLN A 417 -7.39 48.84 -5.58
N MET A 418 -6.50 47.99 -6.08
CA MET A 418 -6.55 47.42 -7.44
C MET A 418 -6.82 45.90 -7.47
N GLN A 419 -7.48 45.34 -6.45
CA GLN A 419 -8.05 43.99 -6.52
C GLN A 419 -9.53 44.00 -6.19
#